data_AF-A0A967ZJ98-F1
#
_entry.id   AF-A0A967ZJ98-F1
#
_cell.length_a   1.000
_cell.length_b   1.000
_cell.length_c   1.000
_cell.angle_alpha   90.00
_cell.angle_beta   90.00
_cell.angle_gamma   90.00
#
_symmetry.space_group_name_H-M   'P 1'
#
loop_
_entity.id
_entity.type
_entity.pdbx_description
1 polymer ?
#
loop_
_entity_poly.entity_id
_entity_poly.type
_entity_poly.pdbx_seq_one_letter_code
_entity_poly.pdbx_strand_id
1 'polypeptide(L)'
;RADAVIVTGGIGPTQDDLTRDAMAAAAGVEMLFDEDFAERLRDFWESRGREMPASNLRQAEYPDGAVMIRNPKGTAPGLRMRIGDAWVFALPGVPAEMLPMLESDVLPFLIAEAGGSAGVLVSRVVRTWGESESRVSEILADLYEGSVNPTVAFLASAAEIKVRLTARAPSEAEADELLDPLEAEVTRRLGPRVFAVGDRVIEEIVLDLARSRGWTLATAESVTGGLVAQRITSVPGASEAFVGSVVAYATDVKRSVLDVPSDLIDAHGVVSEEVAIAMARGAA
;
A
#
# COMPACT_ATOMS: atom_id res chain seq x y z
N ARG A 1 -20.20 18.61 -4.78
CA ARG A 1 -19.69 19.28 -6.00
C ARG A 1 -18.19 19.05 -6.04
N ALA A 2 -17.63 18.63 -7.18
CA ALA A 2 -16.21 18.35 -7.37
C ALA A 2 -15.78 18.84 -8.76
N ASP A 3 -14.54 19.29 -8.90
CA ASP A 3 -13.97 19.73 -10.19
C ASP A 3 -13.53 18.53 -11.06
N ALA A 4 -13.20 17.42 -10.41
CA ALA A 4 -12.89 16.14 -11.03
C ALA A 4 -13.52 14.97 -10.26
N VAL A 5 -13.93 13.92 -10.98
CA VAL A 5 -14.51 12.69 -10.45
C VAL A 5 -13.79 11.51 -11.10
N ILE A 6 -13.16 10.67 -10.29
CA ILE A 6 -12.50 9.45 -10.75
C ILE A 6 -13.31 8.25 -10.26
N VAL A 7 -13.78 7.43 -11.19
CA VAL A 7 -14.55 6.20 -10.94
C VAL A 7 -13.70 5.01 -11.35
N THR A 8 -13.67 3.96 -10.54
CA THR A 8 -12.97 2.71 -10.84
C THR A 8 -13.94 1.54 -10.92
N GLY A 9 -13.79 0.70 -11.93
CA GLY A 9 -14.65 -0.46 -12.19
C GLY A 9 -15.83 -0.18 -13.12
N GLY A 10 -16.48 -1.26 -13.57
CA GLY A 10 -17.68 -1.20 -14.42
C GLY A 10 -17.42 -0.80 -15.88
N ILE A 11 -16.19 -0.96 -16.37
CA ILE A 11 -15.78 -0.65 -17.76
C ILE A 11 -15.34 -1.88 -18.56
N GLY A 12 -15.51 -3.08 -18.00
CA GLY A 12 -15.25 -4.33 -18.70
C GLY A 12 -16.33 -4.67 -19.76
N PRO A 13 -16.30 -5.89 -20.29
CA PRO A 13 -17.19 -6.34 -21.35
C PRO A 13 -18.50 -6.97 -20.84
N THR A 14 -18.71 -7.12 -19.53
CA THR A 14 -19.85 -7.88 -18.99
C THR A 14 -21.10 -7.01 -18.85
N GLN A 15 -22.24 -7.63 -18.54
CA GLN A 15 -23.54 -6.94 -18.48
C GLN A 15 -23.67 -6.01 -17.27
N ASP A 16 -22.92 -6.29 -16.21
CA ASP A 16 -22.79 -5.48 -15.00
C ASP A 16 -21.79 -4.32 -15.15
N ASP A 17 -21.03 -4.28 -16.25
CA ASP A 17 -20.17 -3.15 -16.60
C ASP A 17 -20.98 -2.01 -17.24
N LEU A 18 -21.56 -1.17 -16.37
CA LEU A 18 -22.48 -0.07 -16.73
C LEU A 18 -21.86 1.33 -16.61
N THR A 19 -20.58 1.46 -16.24
CA THR A 19 -19.97 2.78 -15.98
C THR A 19 -19.94 3.64 -17.24
N ARG A 20 -19.70 3.05 -18.42
CA ARG A 20 -19.72 3.78 -19.70
C ARG A 20 -21.12 4.29 -20.02
N ASP A 21 -22.13 3.41 -19.90
CA ASP A 21 -23.53 3.73 -20.13
C ASP A 21 -24.03 4.82 -19.15
N ALA A 22 -23.62 4.73 -17.89
CA ALA A 22 -23.93 5.74 -16.87
C ALA A 22 -23.27 7.09 -17.15
N MET A 23 -22.04 7.12 -17.66
CA MET A 23 -21.38 8.35 -18.10
C MET A 23 -22.14 9.00 -19.27
N ALA A 24 -22.53 8.22 -20.29
CA ALA A 24 -23.33 8.73 -21.41
C ALA A 24 -24.67 9.29 -20.95
N ALA A 25 -25.39 8.55 -20.10
CA ALA A 25 -26.67 8.99 -19.54
C ALA A 25 -26.54 10.28 -18.71
N ALA A 26 -25.47 10.41 -17.91
CA ALA A 26 -25.22 11.60 -17.10
C ALA A 26 -24.84 12.83 -17.96
N ALA A 27 -24.14 12.61 -19.07
CA ALA A 27 -23.79 13.67 -20.02
C ALA A 27 -24.95 14.01 -20.99
N GLY A 28 -25.95 13.15 -21.11
CA GLY A 28 -27.05 13.31 -22.06
C GLY A 28 -26.61 13.11 -23.51
N VAL A 29 -25.65 12.21 -23.74
CA VAL A 29 -25.05 11.93 -25.06
C VAL A 29 -25.30 10.50 -25.50
N GLU A 30 -25.15 10.23 -26.79
CA GLU A 30 -25.25 8.89 -27.35
C GLU A 30 -23.94 8.11 -27.17
N MET A 31 -24.02 6.79 -27.30
CA MET A 31 -22.84 5.92 -27.35
C MET A 31 -22.37 5.79 -28.80
N LEU A 32 -21.09 6.02 -29.04
CA LEU A 32 -20.41 5.79 -30.31
C LEU A 32 -19.64 4.47 -30.26
N PHE A 33 -19.25 3.98 -31.44
CA PHE A 33 -18.47 2.76 -31.62
C PHE A 33 -17.17 3.06 -32.39
N ASP A 34 -16.03 2.68 -31.84
CA ASP A 34 -14.72 2.82 -32.49
C ASP A 34 -14.34 1.52 -33.23
N GLU A 35 -14.53 1.50 -34.55
CA GLU A 35 -14.17 0.35 -35.38
C GLU A 35 -12.67 0.04 -35.36
N ASP A 36 -11.80 1.05 -35.36
CA ASP A 36 -10.35 0.85 -35.31
C ASP A 36 -9.93 0.21 -33.97
N PHE A 37 -10.58 0.58 -32.87
CA PHE A 37 -10.39 -0.05 -31.58
C PHE A 37 -10.92 -1.48 -31.57
N ALA A 38 -12.09 -1.72 -32.16
CA ALA A 38 -12.66 -3.06 -32.29
C ALA A 38 -11.74 -3.99 -33.10
N GLU A 39 -11.10 -3.49 -34.17
CA GLU A 39 -10.08 -4.23 -34.93
C GLU A 39 -8.86 -4.56 -34.08
N ARG A 40 -8.27 -3.58 -33.38
CA ARG A 40 -7.15 -3.84 -32.44
C ARG A 40 -7.51 -4.86 -31.37
N LEU A 41 -8.76 -4.87 -30.92
CA LEU A 41 -9.24 -5.83 -29.95
C LEU A 41 -9.34 -7.23 -30.56
N ARG A 42 -9.85 -7.37 -31.79
CA ARG A 42 -9.85 -8.65 -32.54
C ARG A 42 -8.43 -9.19 -32.69
N ASP A 43 -7.48 -8.36 -33.11
CA ASP A 43 -6.06 -8.72 -33.26
C ASP A 43 -5.44 -9.19 -31.94
N PHE A 44 -5.78 -8.53 -30.83
CA PHE A 44 -5.31 -8.93 -29.50
C PHE A 44 -5.77 -10.34 -29.12
N TRP A 45 -7.01 -10.72 -29.45
CA TRP A 45 -7.53 -12.06 -29.18
C TRP A 45 -6.92 -13.09 -30.14
N GLU A 46 -6.82 -12.75 -31.43
CA GLU A 46 -6.23 -13.61 -32.46
C GLU A 46 -4.75 -13.92 -32.17
N SER A 47 -3.96 -12.92 -31.77
CA SER A 47 -2.54 -13.10 -31.38
C SER A 47 -2.36 -14.04 -30.18
N ARG A 48 -3.42 -14.24 -29.38
CA ARG A 48 -3.46 -15.20 -28.26
C ARG A 48 -4.03 -16.57 -28.66
N GLY A 49 -4.33 -16.77 -29.95
CA GLY A 49 -4.93 -18.00 -30.48
C GLY A 49 -6.35 -18.23 -29.97
N ARG A 50 -7.09 -17.17 -29.63
CA ARG A 50 -8.44 -17.25 -29.05
C ARG A 50 -9.43 -16.48 -29.91
N GLU A 51 -10.61 -17.04 -30.09
CA GLU A 51 -11.74 -16.30 -30.65
C GLU A 51 -12.22 -15.26 -29.62
N MET A 52 -12.48 -14.04 -30.09
CA MET A 52 -12.98 -12.96 -29.23
C MET A 52 -14.46 -13.15 -28.91
N PRO A 53 -14.87 -13.17 -27.63
CA PRO A 53 -16.28 -13.14 -27.27
C PRO A 53 -16.96 -11.86 -27.79
N ALA A 54 -18.18 -11.96 -28.34
CA ALA A 54 -18.90 -10.81 -28.88
C ALA A 54 -19.13 -9.68 -27.86
N SER A 55 -19.26 -10.02 -26.57
CA SER A 55 -19.39 -9.05 -25.48
C SER A 55 -18.19 -8.12 -25.36
N ASN A 56 -17.00 -8.54 -25.81
CA ASN A 56 -15.80 -7.70 -25.78
C ASN A 56 -15.90 -6.49 -26.72
N LEU A 57 -16.75 -6.54 -27.76
CA LEU A 57 -16.98 -5.37 -28.62
C LEU A 57 -17.56 -4.18 -27.84
N ARG A 58 -18.22 -4.40 -26.70
CA ARG A 58 -18.66 -3.30 -25.81
C ARG A 58 -17.51 -2.43 -25.32
N GLN A 59 -16.28 -2.94 -25.32
CA GLN A 59 -15.09 -2.16 -24.95
C GLN A 59 -14.69 -1.14 -26.02
N ALA A 60 -15.23 -1.26 -27.24
CA ALA A 60 -15.09 -0.27 -28.31
C ALA A 60 -16.22 0.78 -28.29
N GLU A 61 -17.20 0.65 -27.39
CA GLU A 61 -18.26 1.62 -27.21
C GLU A 61 -17.82 2.72 -26.22
N TYR A 62 -18.08 3.97 -26.54
CA TYR A 62 -17.75 5.12 -25.69
C TYR A 62 -18.79 6.24 -25.83
N PRO A 63 -19.04 7.06 -24.79
CA PRO A 63 -19.93 8.22 -24.88
C PRO A 63 -19.40 9.24 -25.90
N ASP A 64 -20.28 9.87 -26.68
CA ASP A 64 -19.88 10.98 -27.55
C ASP A 64 -19.22 12.11 -26.74
N GLY A 65 -18.10 12.63 -27.25
CA GLY A 65 -17.24 13.58 -26.57
C GLY A 65 -16.29 12.98 -25.51
N ALA A 66 -16.28 11.66 -25.30
CA ALA A 66 -15.29 11.00 -24.46
C ALA A 66 -13.98 10.68 -25.21
N VAL A 67 -12.88 10.76 -24.49
CA VAL A 67 -11.55 10.31 -24.93
C VAL A 67 -11.26 8.96 -24.30
N MET A 68 -10.91 7.97 -25.13
CA MET A 68 -10.46 6.66 -24.66
C MET A 68 -9.01 6.71 -24.18
N ILE A 69 -8.78 6.33 -22.92
CA ILE A 69 -7.45 6.20 -22.31
C ILE A 69 -6.94 4.79 -22.57
N ARG A 70 -5.75 4.69 -23.17
CA ARG A 70 -5.12 3.40 -23.47
C ARG A 70 -4.83 2.63 -22.19
N ASN A 71 -5.26 1.37 -22.15
CA ASN A 71 -4.90 0.43 -21.10
C ASN A 71 -3.71 -0.44 -21.57
N PRO A 72 -2.51 -0.32 -20.96
CA PRO A 72 -1.34 -1.10 -21.36
C PRO A 72 -1.34 -2.54 -20.81
N LYS A 73 -2.22 -2.87 -19.86
CA LYS A 73 -2.22 -4.14 -19.12
C LYS A 73 -3.48 -4.98 -19.33
N GLY A 74 -4.52 -4.43 -19.94
CA GLY A 74 -5.76 -5.11 -20.27
C GLY A 74 -6.40 -4.56 -21.55
N THR A 75 -7.62 -5.02 -21.85
CA THR A 75 -8.33 -4.66 -23.08
C THR A 75 -9.35 -3.54 -22.90
N ALA A 76 -9.85 -3.31 -21.69
CA ALA A 76 -10.83 -2.27 -21.42
C ALA A 76 -10.13 -0.90 -21.43
N PRO A 77 -10.46 0.01 -22.36
CA PRO A 77 -9.91 1.36 -22.31
C PRO A 77 -10.58 2.13 -21.17
N GLY A 78 -9.84 3.05 -20.56
CA GLY A 78 -10.43 4.04 -19.67
C GLY A 78 -11.18 5.08 -20.49
N LEU A 79 -11.98 5.90 -19.83
CA LEU A 79 -12.68 7.01 -20.45
C LEU A 79 -12.41 8.30 -19.68
N ARG A 80 -12.27 9.40 -20.40
CA ARG A 80 -12.23 10.76 -19.85
C ARG A 80 -13.16 11.66 -20.65
N MET A 81 -14.05 12.35 -19.97
CA MET A 81 -14.91 13.35 -20.61
C MET A 81 -15.29 14.46 -19.64
N ARG A 82 -15.85 15.54 -20.18
CA ARG A 82 -16.44 16.62 -19.40
C ARG A 82 -17.93 16.33 -19.19
N ILE A 83 -18.40 16.34 -17.94
CA ILE A 83 -19.83 16.24 -17.61
C ILE A 83 -20.21 17.46 -16.76
N GLY A 84 -20.95 18.39 -17.36
CA GLY A 84 -21.20 19.70 -16.76
C GLY A 84 -19.89 20.44 -16.45
N ASP A 85 -19.73 20.85 -15.19
CA ASP A 85 -18.53 21.53 -14.70
C ASP A 85 -17.46 20.58 -14.12
N ALA A 86 -17.58 19.26 -14.27
CA ALA A 86 -16.62 18.29 -13.75
C ALA A 86 -15.93 17.47 -14.85
N TRP A 87 -14.62 17.22 -14.67
CA TRP A 87 -13.91 16.20 -15.44
C TRP A 87 -14.23 14.83 -14.85
N VAL A 88 -14.73 13.89 -15.66
CA VAL A 88 -15.11 12.55 -15.21
C VAL A 88 -14.22 11.52 -15.89
N PHE A 89 -13.63 10.65 -15.08
CA PHE A 89 -12.76 9.57 -15.52
C PHE A 89 -13.34 8.22 -15.08
N ALA A 90 -13.34 7.25 -15.98
CA ALA A 90 -13.65 5.85 -15.65
C ALA A 90 -12.45 4.97 -15.97
N LEU A 91 -11.95 4.27 -14.96
CA LEU A 91 -10.77 3.41 -15.03
C LEU A 91 -11.11 1.96 -14.65
N PRO A 92 -10.25 0.98 -14.99
CA PRO A 92 -10.44 -0.41 -14.58
C PRO A 92 -10.57 -0.55 -13.06
N GLY A 93 -11.30 -1.58 -12.60
CA GLY A 93 -11.38 -1.90 -11.17
C GLY A 93 -10.12 -2.59 -10.64
N VAL A 94 -9.34 -3.23 -11.52
CA VAL A 94 -8.13 -3.96 -11.17
C VAL A 94 -6.97 -2.96 -10.96
N PRO A 95 -6.35 -2.90 -9.76
CA PRO A 95 -5.30 -1.91 -9.46
C PRO A 95 -4.10 -1.96 -10.42
N ALA A 96 -3.70 -3.15 -10.85
CA ALA A 96 -2.58 -3.36 -11.78
C ALA A 96 -2.83 -2.78 -13.19
N GLU A 97 -4.09 -2.56 -13.56
CA GLU A 97 -4.47 -1.90 -14.82
C GLU A 97 -4.74 -0.41 -14.60
N MET A 98 -5.42 -0.07 -13.49
CA MET A 98 -5.82 1.29 -13.14
C MET A 98 -4.64 2.21 -12.84
N LEU A 99 -3.67 1.77 -12.02
CA LEU A 99 -2.55 2.61 -11.58
C LEU A 99 -1.71 3.14 -12.77
N PRO A 100 -1.29 2.30 -13.74
CA PRO A 100 -0.57 2.81 -14.91
C PRO A 100 -1.34 3.87 -15.70
N MET A 101 -2.66 3.73 -15.84
CA MET A 101 -3.50 4.68 -16.56
C MET A 101 -3.68 5.98 -15.80
N LEU A 102 -3.83 5.89 -14.48
CA LEU A 102 -3.91 7.04 -13.59
C LEU A 102 -2.62 7.88 -13.68
N GLU A 103 -1.46 7.23 -13.60
CA GLU A 103 -0.14 7.87 -13.64
C GLU A 103 0.22 8.47 -15.00
N SER A 104 -0.14 7.78 -16.10
CA SER A 104 0.29 8.19 -17.45
C SER A 104 -0.66 9.14 -18.18
N ASP A 105 -1.95 9.18 -17.82
CA ASP A 105 -2.94 10.02 -18.51
C ASP A 105 -3.69 10.95 -17.54
N VAL A 106 -4.34 10.39 -16.52
CA VAL A 106 -5.28 11.13 -15.67
C VAL A 106 -4.59 12.22 -14.85
N LEU A 107 -3.52 11.88 -14.13
CA LEU A 107 -2.79 12.83 -13.29
C LEU A 107 -2.11 13.93 -14.13
N PRO A 108 -1.34 13.61 -15.19
CA PRO A 108 -0.76 14.63 -16.06
C PRO A 108 -1.81 15.59 -16.65
N PHE A 109 -2.97 15.05 -17.06
CA PHE A 109 -4.07 15.84 -17.57
C PHE A 109 -4.65 16.80 -16.50
N LEU A 110 -4.95 16.29 -15.30
CA LEU A 110 -5.48 17.14 -14.22
C LEU A 110 -4.49 18.22 -13.79
N ILE A 111 -3.19 17.92 -13.78
CA ILE A 111 -2.15 18.91 -13.49
C ILE A 111 -2.11 19.99 -14.56
N ALA A 112 -2.20 19.62 -15.84
CA ALA A 112 -2.23 20.57 -16.94
C ALA A 112 -3.48 21.47 -16.87
N GLU A 113 -4.66 20.89 -16.64
CA GLU A 113 -5.93 21.61 -16.46
C GLU A 113 -5.90 22.57 -15.25
N ALA A 114 -5.15 22.22 -14.20
CA ALA A 114 -4.96 23.06 -13.03
C ALA A 114 -3.89 24.17 -13.21
N GLY A 115 -3.31 24.32 -14.40
CA GLY A 115 -2.31 25.35 -14.69
C GLY A 115 -0.85 24.93 -14.49
N GLY A 116 -0.56 23.63 -14.47
CA GLY A 116 0.80 23.09 -14.62
C GLY A 116 1.63 22.95 -13.33
N SER A 117 1.15 23.44 -12.19
CA SER A 117 1.77 23.17 -10.89
C SER A 117 0.70 23.14 -9.79
N ALA A 118 0.06 21.97 -9.64
CA ALA A 118 -0.48 21.63 -8.34
C ALA A 118 0.72 21.20 -7.50
N GLY A 119 1.24 22.09 -6.65
CA GLY A 119 2.40 21.79 -5.80
C GLY A 119 2.30 20.40 -5.15
N VAL A 120 3.45 19.77 -4.92
CA VAL A 120 3.54 18.41 -4.40
C VAL A 120 3.01 18.31 -2.97
N LEU A 121 2.51 17.12 -2.63
CA LEU A 121 2.22 16.71 -1.25
C LEU A 121 3.20 15.62 -0.87
N VAL A 122 4.21 15.96 -0.06
CA VAL A 122 5.19 15.00 0.45
C VAL A 122 4.76 14.59 1.85
N SER A 123 4.81 13.29 2.15
CA SER A 123 4.53 12.77 3.47
C SER A 123 5.67 11.90 3.98
N ARG A 124 6.05 12.10 5.25
CA ARG A 124 6.97 11.23 5.97
C ARG A 124 6.26 10.59 7.16
N VAL A 125 6.61 9.34 7.46
CA VAL A 125 5.98 8.60 8.55
C VAL A 125 7.03 8.28 9.60
N VAL A 126 6.90 8.87 10.78
CA VAL A 126 7.68 8.49 11.95
C VAL A 126 6.96 7.31 12.61
N ARG A 127 7.62 6.15 12.63
CA ARG A 127 7.03 4.89 13.13
C ARG A 127 7.47 4.65 14.56
N THR A 128 6.50 4.39 15.44
CA THR A 128 6.76 4.17 16.86
C THR A 128 6.18 2.88 17.39
N TRP A 129 6.81 2.39 18.46
CA TRP A 129 6.39 1.22 19.21
C TRP A 129 6.52 1.45 20.73
N GLY A 130 5.75 0.69 21.50
CA GLY A 130 5.91 0.59 22.96
C GLY A 130 5.15 1.65 23.77
N GLU A 131 4.28 2.43 23.13
CA GLU A 131 3.50 3.49 23.79
C GLU A 131 2.08 3.56 23.21
N SER A 132 1.12 4.02 24.01
CA SER A 132 -0.27 4.21 23.55
C SER A 132 -0.43 5.43 22.64
N GLU A 133 -1.43 5.39 21.75
CA GLU A 133 -1.79 6.52 20.88
C GLU A 133 -2.04 7.80 21.68
N SER A 134 -2.81 7.72 22.78
CA SER A 134 -3.11 8.87 23.64
C SER A 134 -1.85 9.52 24.20
N ARG A 135 -0.85 8.73 24.61
CA ARG A 135 0.41 9.27 25.12
C ARG A 135 1.26 9.88 24.01
N VAL A 136 1.32 9.27 22.83
CA VAL A 136 2.00 9.85 21.67
C VAL A 136 1.37 11.18 21.26
N SER A 137 0.04 11.26 21.27
CA SER A 137 -0.69 12.49 21.00
C SER A 137 -0.43 13.58 22.05
N GLU A 138 -0.40 13.23 23.33
CA GLU A 138 -0.08 14.17 24.43
C GLU A 138 1.34 14.75 24.31
N ILE A 139 2.33 13.92 23.93
CA ILE A 139 3.73 14.35 23.73
C ILE A 139 3.86 15.37 22.57
N LEU A 140 2.99 15.28 21.57
CA LEU A 140 3.04 16.04 20.33
C LEU A 140 1.88 17.04 20.18
N ALA A 141 1.16 17.34 21.27
CA ALA A 141 -0.08 18.09 21.24
C ALA A 141 0.08 19.50 20.64
N ASP A 142 1.09 20.26 21.08
CA ASP A 142 1.39 21.60 20.57
C ASP A 142 1.82 21.59 19.09
N LEU A 143 2.56 20.55 18.66
CA LEU A 143 2.93 20.41 17.25
C LEU A 143 1.71 20.10 16.39
N TYR A 144 0.76 19.31 16.91
CA TYR A 144 -0.50 19.02 16.23
C TYR A 144 -1.39 20.26 16.13
N GLU A 145 -1.66 20.92 17.26
CA GLU A 145 -2.51 22.11 17.36
C GLU A 145 -1.97 23.31 16.56
N GLY A 146 -0.64 23.45 16.50
CA GLY A 146 0.03 24.50 15.74
C GLY A 146 0.26 24.17 14.26
N SER A 147 -0.09 22.96 13.80
CA SER A 147 0.22 22.53 12.44
C SER A 147 -0.72 23.13 11.39
N VAL A 148 -0.14 23.71 10.34
CA VAL A 148 -0.86 24.25 9.18
C VAL A 148 -0.24 23.73 7.89
N ASN A 149 1.07 23.91 7.75
CA ASN A 149 1.90 23.29 6.71
C ASN A 149 3.36 23.34 7.18
N PRO A 150 4.01 22.22 7.50
CA PRO A 150 3.48 20.85 7.42
C PRO A 150 2.40 20.54 8.47
N THR A 151 1.56 19.53 8.19
CA THR A 151 0.53 18.99 9.10
C THR A 151 1.02 17.75 9.84
N VAL A 152 0.55 17.53 11.07
CA VAL A 152 0.80 16.31 11.86
C VAL A 152 -0.49 15.49 11.94
N ALA A 153 -0.41 14.18 11.73
CA ALA A 153 -1.53 13.26 11.94
C ALA A 153 -1.08 11.96 12.63
N PHE A 154 -1.96 11.39 13.45
CA PHE A 154 -1.73 10.13 14.14
C PHE A 154 -2.51 9.01 13.44
N LEU A 155 -1.84 7.88 13.19
CA LEU A 155 -2.42 6.70 12.57
C LEU A 155 -2.06 5.47 13.41
N ALA A 156 -3.05 4.89 14.08
CA ALA A 156 -2.90 3.60 14.76
C ALA A 156 -3.18 2.45 13.78
N SER A 157 -2.24 1.52 13.64
CA SER A 157 -2.44 0.31 12.81
C SER A 157 -1.61 -0.84 13.35
N ALA A 158 -2.15 -2.06 13.39
CA ALA A 158 -1.38 -3.30 13.60
C ALA A 158 -0.33 -3.23 14.73
N ALA A 159 -0.73 -2.64 15.86
CA ALA A 159 0.07 -2.42 17.08
C ALA A 159 1.21 -1.37 17.00
N GLU A 160 1.47 -0.74 15.86
CA GLU A 160 2.34 0.44 15.75
C GLU A 160 1.54 1.74 15.75
N ILE A 161 2.13 2.80 16.32
CA ILE A 161 1.62 4.16 16.21
C ILE A 161 2.49 4.92 15.21
N LYS A 162 1.87 5.39 14.13
CA LYS A 162 2.51 6.18 13.08
C LYS A 162 2.17 7.65 13.26
N VAL A 163 3.18 8.50 13.24
CA VAL A 163 3.03 9.96 13.15
C VAL A 163 3.34 10.35 11.71
N ARG A 164 2.31 10.76 10.97
CA ARG A 164 2.43 11.23 9.59
C ARG A 164 2.65 12.74 9.59
N LEU A 165 3.71 13.16 8.92
CA LEU A 165 4.05 14.56 8.66
C LEU A 165 3.81 14.80 7.18
N THR A 166 3.01 15.81 6.83
CA THR A 166 2.67 16.08 5.42
C THR A 166 2.90 17.54 5.11
N ALA A 167 3.71 17.84 4.10
CA ALA A 167 3.94 19.19 3.60
C ALA A 167 3.41 19.34 2.18
N ARG A 168 2.79 20.49 1.92
CA ARG A 168 2.47 20.97 0.57
C ARG A 168 3.48 22.03 0.17
N ALA A 169 4.15 21.85 -0.95
CA ALA A 169 5.11 22.82 -1.47
C ALA A 169 5.17 22.80 -3.01
N PRO A 170 5.74 23.81 -3.67
CA PRO A 170 5.92 23.81 -5.13
C PRO A 170 6.80 22.66 -5.66
N SER A 171 7.75 22.17 -4.86
CA SER A 171 8.67 21.09 -5.22
C SER A 171 8.94 20.14 -4.05
N GLU A 172 9.44 18.92 -4.33
CA GLU A 172 9.81 17.96 -3.28
C GLU A 172 10.90 18.51 -2.36
N ALA A 173 11.90 19.19 -2.91
CA ALA A 173 12.98 19.80 -2.15
C ALA A 173 12.46 20.84 -1.14
N GLU A 174 11.53 21.71 -1.56
CA GLU A 174 10.91 22.69 -0.63
C GLU A 174 10.01 22.00 0.41
N ALA A 175 9.34 20.90 0.05
CA ALA A 175 8.57 20.13 1.01
C ALA A 175 9.48 19.46 2.06
N ASP A 176 10.64 18.95 1.64
CA ASP A 176 11.65 18.36 2.51
C ASP A 176 12.23 19.40 3.48
N GLU A 177 12.55 20.61 3.00
CA GLU A 177 13.00 21.72 3.87
C GLU A 177 11.97 22.08 4.96
N LEU A 178 10.67 21.97 4.66
CA LEU A 178 9.61 22.18 5.64
C LEU A 178 9.48 20.99 6.62
N LEU A 179 9.69 19.76 6.15
CA LEU A 179 9.52 18.53 6.93
C LEU A 179 10.69 18.25 7.87
N ASP A 180 11.92 18.54 7.46
CA ASP A 180 13.15 18.27 8.22
C ASP A 180 13.12 18.77 9.67
N PRO A 181 12.81 20.05 9.96
CA PRO A 181 12.78 20.53 11.34
C PRO A 181 11.66 19.89 12.17
N LEU A 182 10.50 19.63 11.55
CA LEU A 182 9.35 19.00 12.23
C LEU A 182 9.65 17.53 12.55
N GLU A 183 10.24 16.79 11.61
CA GLU A 183 10.64 15.40 11.80
C GLU A 183 11.70 15.27 12.90
N ALA A 184 12.71 16.13 12.90
CA ALA A 184 13.74 16.15 13.92
C ALA A 184 13.13 16.38 15.32
N GLU A 185 12.20 17.33 15.43
CA GLU A 185 11.53 17.65 16.69
C GLU A 185 10.61 16.52 17.16
N VAL A 186 9.81 15.94 16.27
CA VAL A 186 8.97 14.77 16.56
C VAL A 186 9.82 13.59 17.03
N THR A 187 10.90 13.30 16.31
CA THR A 187 11.83 12.21 16.65
C THR A 187 12.49 12.46 18.00
N ARG A 188 12.93 13.68 18.28
CA ARG A 188 13.53 14.06 19.57
C ARG A 188 12.57 13.86 20.74
N ARG A 189 11.30 14.24 20.60
CA ARG A 189 10.28 14.11 21.66
C ARG A 189 9.87 12.68 21.93
N LEU A 190 9.75 11.87 20.88
CA LEU A 190 9.37 10.46 20.98
C LEU A 190 10.55 9.59 21.44
N GLY A 191 11.77 9.98 21.09
CA GLY A 191 13.02 9.38 21.54
C GLY A 191 13.12 7.90 21.17
N PRO A 192 13.40 7.00 22.13
CA PRO A 192 13.65 5.58 21.85
C PRO A 192 12.41 4.81 21.36
N ARG A 193 11.23 5.44 21.35
CA ARG A 193 10.01 4.87 20.80
C ARG A 193 10.03 4.83 19.28
N VAL A 194 10.83 5.69 18.64
CA VAL A 194 10.98 5.73 17.19
C VAL A 194 11.91 4.62 16.75
N PHE A 195 11.42 3.71 15.92
CA PHE A 195 12.24 2.66 15.33
C PHE A 195 12.56 2.91 13.85
N ALA A 196 11.77 3.74 13.16
CA ALA A 196 11.97 4.06 11.75
C ALA A 196 11.36 5.40 11.35
N VAL A 197 11.89 5.99 10.28
CA VAL A 197 11.26 7.06 9.51
C VAL A 197 11.08 6.58 8.07
N GLY A 198 9.92 6.88 7.48
CA GLY A 198 9.53 6.48 6.14
C GLY A 198 8.87 5.11 6.10
N ASP A 199 9.04 4.42 4.98
CA ASP A 199 8.30 3.18 4.67
C ASP A 199 8.99 1.92 5.17
N ARG A 200 10.19 2.05 5.76
CA ARG A 200 10.94 0.92 6.30
C ARG A 200 10.14 0.17 7.34
N VAL A 201 10.09 -1.14 7.18
CA VAL A 201 9.41 -2.05 8.10
C VAL A 201 10.40 -2.61 9.13
N ILE A 202 9.89 -3.10 10.27
CA ILE A 202 10.74 -3.56 11.37
C ILE A 202 11.62 -4.75 10.97
N GLU A 203 11.15 -5.58 10.05
CA GLU A 203 11.83 -6.76 9.52
C GLU A 203 13.11 -6.37 8.78
N GLU A 204 13.05 -5.34 7.93
CA GLU A 204 14.23 -4.80 7.23
C GLU A 204 15.27 -4.31 8.24
N ILE A 205 14.82 -3.59 9.28
CA ILE A 205 15.71 -3.03 10.29
C ILE A 205 16.40 -4.15 11.08
N VAL A 206 15.66 -5.18 11.50
CA VAL A 206 16.21 -6.34 12.21
C VAL A 206 17.22 -7.09 11.34
N LEU A 207 16.89 -7.34 10.07
CA LEU A 207 17.79 -8.01 9.13
C LEU A 207 19.08 -7.20 8.90
N ASP A 208 18.97 -5.89 8.69
CA ASP A 208 20.13 -5.03 8.51
C ASP A 208 21.03 -4.98 9.75
N LEU A 209 20.43 -4.93 10.94
CA LEU A 209 21.17 -4.95 12.20
C LEU A 209 21.89 -6.29 12.42
N ALA A 210 21.29 -7.41 12.00
CA ALA A 210 21.93 -8.72 12.04
C ALA A 210 23.10 -8.79 11.04
N ARG A 211 22.86 -8.41 9.77
CA ARG A 211 23.89 -8.34 8.72
C ARG A 211 25.07 -7.47 9.13
N SER A 212 24.82 -6.27 9.65
CA SER A 212 25.87 -5.32 10.03
C SER A 212 26.76 -5.83 11.16
N ARG A 213 26.29 -6.82 11.92
CA ARG A 213 27.02 -7.48 13.02
C ARG A 213 27.58 -8.85 12.64
N GLY A 214 27.32 -9.33 11.42
CA GLY A 214 27.64 -10.71 11.01
C GLY A 214 26.86 -11.75 11.81
N TRP A 215 25.69 -11.40 12.32
CA TRP A 215 24.82 -12.30 13.08
C TRP A 215 23.82 -12.98 12.16
N THR A 216 23.42 -14.19 12.56
CA THR A 216 22.27 -14.89 12.01
C THR A 216 21.08 -14.83 12.97
N LEU A 217 19.88 -15.04 12.43
CA LEU A 217 18.62 -15.02 13.13
C LEU A 217 17.85 -16.32 12.87
N ALA A 218 17.24 -16.87 13.91
CA ALA A 218 16.26 -17.96 13.82
C ALA A 218 15.08 -17.66 14.76
N THR A 219 13.92 -18.28 14.52
CA THR A 219 12.75 -18.14 15.40
C THR A 219 12.21 -19.47 15.90
N ALA A 220 11.70 -19.47 17.12
CA ALA A 220 10.84 -20.53 17.65
C ALA A 220 9.44 -19.95 17.89
N GLU A 221 8.44 -20.51 17.22
CA GLU A 221 7.08 -19.97 17.19
C GLU A 221 6.06 -20.95 17.76
N SER A 222 5.09 -20.44 18.51
CA SER A 222 3.92 -21.22 18.96
C SER A 222 2.64 -20.54 18.46
N VAL A 223 2.03 -19.64 19.24
CA VAL A 223 0.75 -19.01 18.88
C VAL A 223 0.77 -18.25 17.54
N THR A 224 1.93 -17.76 17.11
CA THR A 224 2.11 -17.06 15.83
C THR A 224 2.11 -17.99 14.63
N GLY A 225 2.32 -19.30 14.81
CA GLY A 225 2.18 -20.30 13.74
C GLY A 225 3.10 -20.12 12.53
N GLY A 226 4.22 -19.39 12.66
CA GLY A 226 5.13 -19.08 11.54
C GLY A 226 4.97 -17.66 11.00
N LEU A 227 4.08 -16.84 11.55
CA LEU A 227 3.86 -15.46 11.10
C LEU A 227 5.11 -14.59 11.27
N VAL A 228 5.94 -14.81 12.29
CA VAL A 228 7.18 -14.02 12.48
C VAL A 228 8.18 -14.37 11.38
N ALA A 229 8.39 -15.66 11.12
CA ALA A 229 9.23 -16.13 10.02
C ALA A 229 8.72 -15.66 8.66
N GLN A 230 7.41 -15.71 8.42
CA GLN A 230 6.79 -15.23 7.18
C GLN A 230 7.06 -13.73 6.97
N ARG A 231 6.91 -12.91 8.01
CA ARG A 231 7.21 -11.47 7.94
C ARG A 231 8.69 -11.24 7.62
N ILE A 232 9.61 -11.90 8.32
CA ILE A 232 11.06 -11.76 8.06
C ILE A 232 11.40 -12.17 6.62
N THR A 233 10.91 -13.33 6.18
CA THR A 233 11.19 -13.88 4.84
C THR A 233 10.49 -13.13 3.70
N SER A 234 9.52 -12.26 4.00
CA SER A 234 8.89 -11.38 3.01
C SER A 234 9.82 -10.27 2.51
N VAL A 235 10.89 -9.97 3.25
CA VAL A 235 11.90 -9.00 2.85
C VAL A 235 12.89 -9.65 1.86
N PRO A 236 13.07 -9.08 0.66
CA PRO A 236 14.07 -9.57 -0.29
C PRO A 236 15.47 -9.68 0.35
N GLY A 237 16.16 -10.80 0.09
CA GLY A 237 17.49 -11.07 0.64
C GLY A 237 17.52 -11.53 2.10
N ALA A 238 16.36 -11.80 2.74
CA ALA A 238 16.31 -12.24 4.14
C ALA A 238 17.19 -13.47 4.44
N SER A 239 17.40 -14.36 3.46
CA SER A 239 18.24 -15.57 3.59
C SER A 239 19.71 -15.29 3.95
N GLU A 240 20.19 -14.05 3.77
CA GLU A 240 21.55 -13.66 4.16
C GLU A 240 21.77 -13.64 5.67
N ALA A 241 20.70 -13.43 6.45
CA ALA A 241 20.77 -13.35 7.90
C ALA A 241 19.76 -14.27 8.59
N PHE A 242 18.65 -14.65 7.96
CA PHE A 242 17.63 -15.52 8.53
C PHE A 242 17.86 -16.97 8.14
N VAL A 243 18.18 -17.82 9.12
CA VAL A 243 18.56 -19.22 8.94
C VAL A 243 17.34 -20.13 8.90
N GLY A 244 16.29 -19.80 9.65
CA GLY A 244 15.07 -20.60 9.64
C GLY A 244 14.18 -20.40 10.87
N SER A 245 13.17 -21.24 10.96
CA SER A 245 12.17 -21.20 12.02
C SER A 245 11.72 -22.59 12.41
N VAL A 246 11.37 -22.76 13.69
CA VAL A 246 10.66 -23.92 14.21
C VAL A 246 9.28 -23.47 14.70
N VAL A 247 8.22 -24.03 14.11
CA VAL A 247 6.85 -23.84 14.62
C VAL A 247 6.53 -24.96 15.61
N ALA A 248 6.83 -24.75 16.89
CA ALA A 248 6.57 -25.66 17.99
C ALA A 248 5.17 -25.45 18.59
N TYR A 249 4.12 -25.68 17.80
CA TYR A 249 2.73 -25.43 18.23
C TYR A 249 2.30 -26.36 19.37
N ALA A 250 2.52 -27.67 19.22
CA ALA A 250 2.25 -28.66 20.25
C ALA A 250 3.35 -28.67 21.33
N THR A 251 2.96 -28.96 22.58
CA THR A 251 3.90 -29.06 23.72
C THR A 251 5.01 -30.07 23.46
N ASP A 252 4.71 -31.21 22.84
CA ASP A 252 5.73 -32.22 22.56
C ASP A 252 6.77 -31.76 21.55
N VAL A 253 6.41 -30.89 20.60
CA VAL A 253 7.38 -30.31 19.65
C VAL A 253 8.32 -29.34 20.36
N LYS A 254 7.85 -28.60 21.37
CA LYS A 254 8.73 -27.77 22.22
C LYS A 254 9.79 -28.63 22.91
N ARG A 255 9.44 -29.84 23.33
CA ARG A 255 10.36 -30.79 23.99
C ARG A 255 11.31 -31.46 22.99
N SER A 256 10.78 -32.00 21.90
CA SER A 256 11.55 -32.89 21.01
C SER A 256 12.39 -32.18 19.96
N VAL A 257 12.03 -30.94 19.60
CA VAL A 257 12.74 -30.16 18.56
C VAL A 257 13.52 -29.00 19.14
N LEU A 258 13.02 -28.37 20.22
CA LEU A 258 13.65 -27.21 20.86
C LEU A 258 14.27 -27.55 22.23
N ASP A 259 14.31 -28.84 22.61
CA ASP A 259 14.87 -29.32 23.88
C ASP A 259 14.35 -28.59 25.13
N VAL A 260 13.10 -28.11 25.11
CA VAL A 260 12.49 -27.45 26.28
C VAL A 260 12.27 -28.50 27.39
N PRO A 261 12.84 -28.34 28.60
CA PRO A 261 12.74 -29.34 29.66
C PRO A 261 11.29 -29.57 30.11
N SER A 262 10.91 -30.83 30.30
CA SER A 262 9.57 -31.20 30.80
C SER A 262 9.29 -30.59 32.16
N ASP A 263 10.24 -30.65 33.10
CA ASP A 263 10.09 -30.10 34.45
C ASP A 263 9.80 -28.59 34.43
N LEU A 264 10.33 -27.85 33.44
CA LEU A 264 10.07 -26.43 33.27
C LEU A 264 8.63 -26.16 32.81
N ILE A 265 8.16 -26.95 31.85
CA ILE A 265 6.77 -26.88 31.36
C ILE A 265 5.79 -27.29 32.46
N ASP A 266 6.11 -28.32 33.24
CA ASP A 266 5.23 -28.83 34.29
C ASP A 266 5.13 -27.83 35.46
N ALA A 267 6.20 -27.08 35.76
CA ALA A 267 6.23 -26.08 36.81
C ALA A 267 5.58 -24.73 36.40
N HIS A 268 5.81 -24.26 35.17
CA HIS A 268 5.42 -22.90 34.76
C HIS A 268 4.29 -22.85 33.70
N GLY A 269 3.99 -23.99 33.06
CA GLY A 269 3.08 -24.06 31.91
C GLY A 269 3.70 -23.55 30.62
N VAL A 270 3.03 -23.79 29.48
CA VAL A 270 3.54 -23.38 28.15
C VAL A 270 3.39 -21.89 27.83
N VAL A 271 2.65 -21.14 28.66
CA VAL A 271 2.49 -19.69 28.56
C VAL A 271 3.23 -19.05 29.72
N SER A 272 4.56 -19.06 29.62
CA SER A 272 5.46 -18.52 30.64
C SER A 272 6.70 -17.89 30.01
N GLU A 273 7.32 -16.96 30.73
CA GLU A 273 8.58 -16.34 30.31
C GLU A 273 9.70 -17.39 30.18
N GLU A 274 9.76 -18.34 31.12
CA GLU A 274 10.78 -19.38 31.17
C GLU A 274 10.72 -20.30 29.96
N VAL A 275 9.52 -20.74 29.55
CA VAL A 275 9.35 -21.58 28.36
C VAL A 275 9.67 -20.78 27.09
N ALA A 276 9.34 -19.50 27.02
CA ALA A 276 9.71 -18.65 25.89
C ALA A 276 11.24 -18.51 25.73
N ILE A 277 11.96 -18.29 26.83
CA ILE A 277 13.43 -18.24 26.85
C ILE A 277 14.03 -19.60 26.43
N ALA A 278 13.49 -20.71 26.94
CA ALA A 278 13.95 -22.04 26.59
C ALA A 278 13.76 -22.34 25.10
N MET A 279 12.58 -22.00 24.54
CA MET A 279 12.31 -22.12 23.11
C MET A 279 13.29 -21.29 22.26
N ALA A 280 13.57 -20.05 22.66
CA ALA A 280 14.53 -19.19 21.95
C ALA A 280 15.94 -19.77 21.95
N ARG A 281 16.38 -20.36 23.07
CA ARG A 281 17.68 -21.06 23.15
C ARG A 281 17.74 -22.32 22.31
N GLY A 282 16.66 -23.10 22.26
CA GLY A 282 16.60 -24.31 21.43
C GLY A 282 16.64 -24.04 19.93
N ALA A 283 16.30 -22.83 19.49
CA ALA A 283 16.39 -22.41 18.09
C ALA A 283 17.72 -21.72 17.72
N ALA A 284 18.56 -21.38 18.71
CA ALA A 284 19.82 -20.67 18.51
C ALA A 284 21.00 -21.65 18.32
#